data_AF-A0A1Q7CYF5-F1
#
_entry.id   AF-A0A1Q7CYF5-F1
#
_cell.length_a   1.000
_cell.length_b   1.000
_cell.length_c   1.000
_cell.angle_alpha   90.00
_cell.angle_beta   90.00
_cell.angle_gamma   90.00
#
_symmetry.space_group_name_H-M   'P 1'
#
loop_
_entity.id
_entity.type
_entity.pdbx_description
1 polymer ?
#
loop_
_entity_poly.entity_id
_entity_poly.type
_entity_poly.pdbx_seq_one_letter_code
_entity_poly.pdbx_strand_id
1 'polypeptide(L)'
;MGLQVERSRGRDLKGRPSAPVTEVAHRQFPRASPAADSGWPSYHDMLGRVAVLERAPLFFSLPEFTLRNLARRMRQLAVAARGIIMYQGEPGDTIFFIESGCVNVIIERPPGAVTVAVLGPGDFVGEAACVLNRRQQGNVIAQTDCRLIALDRQSLNAVVGRDSGFLDEMRRMADQRYRTFADTAVQATWGLLLEEATVIGLYSPKGGSGGTCVALNLVGALSQLHPGQVLLLDLDFPYSHAALLAGLVPTSCLARLAQVPSETFEEALLSTVLYHAGGPMILPGALRPEESDEVTAELIVRAVTVLRKTFRYVVVDLGIAIDDATLAVFDLTQHVVLVAAPELSAVKSAADALEILRKLGTPDDRLTVVLNNRTPKPAVLRPAVERMLKRAVDVEIAFDGPKPDQAALTGTILSMADPRSEISRGAHELAGIITDTHGKNRSPRLNSVAAPVTEGC
;
A
#
# COMPACT_ATOMS: atom_id res chain seq x y z
N MET A 1 7.41 -21.53 60.19
CA MET A 1 8.15 -20.32 59.76
C MET A 1 7.55 -19.88 58.44
N GLY A 2 6.51 -19.04 58.49
CA GLY A 2 5.71 -18.65 57.32
C GLY A 2 5.28 -17.20 57.49
N LEU A 3 5.92 -16.31 56.72
CA LEU A 3 5.60 -14.89 56.61
C LEU A 3 4.61 -14.73 55.45
N GLN A 4 3.39 -14.29 55.77
CA GLN A 4 2.47 -13.69 54.81
C GLN A 4 2.96 -12.28 54.49
N VAL A 5 3.04 -11.94 53.20
CA VAL A 5 3.31 -10.58 52.73
C VAL A 5 2.02 -10.00 52.15
N GLU A 6 1.58 -8.89 52.74
CA GLU A 6 0.45 -8.05 52.34
C GLU A 6 0.64 -7.44 50.93
N ARG A 7 -0.43 -7.38 50.13
CA ARG A 7 -0.52 -6.51 48.95
C ARG A 7 -1.29 -5.24 49.33
N SER A 8 -0.59 -4.11 49.41
CA SER A 8 -1.19 -2.78 49.58
C SER A 8 -1.94 -2.33 48.32
N ARG A 9 -3.24 -2.01 48.45
CA ARG A 9 -4.03 -1.29 47.43
C ARG A 9 -3.83 0.21 47.62
N GLY A 10 -3.26 0.91 46.62
CA GLY A 10 -3.17 2.37 46.59
C GLY A 10 -4.55 3.02 46.38
N ARG A 11 -4.82 4.12 47.10
CA ARG A 11 -6.00 5.00 46.96
C ARG A 11 -5.52 6.39 46.52
N ASP A 12 -6.34 7.08 45.72
CA ASP A 12 -6.01 8.43 45.22
C ASP A 12 -6.36 9.56 46.21
N LEU A 13 -5.79 10.75 45.95
CA LEU A 13 -5.71 11.96 46.78
C LEU A 13 -7.03 12.62 47.24
N LYS A 14 -8.19 11.98 47.03
CA LYS A 14 -9.50 12.42 47.59
C LYS A 14 -10.30 11.29 48.26
N GLY A 15 -9.68 10.14 48.55
CA GLY A 15 -10.26 9.12 49.44
C GLY A 15 -11.47 8.33 48.90
N ARG A 16 -11.77 8.38 47.60
CA ARG A 16 -12.79 7.53 46.96
C ARG A 16 -12.17 6.33 46.25
N PRO A 17 -12.84 5.16 46.22
CA PRO A 17 -12.40 4.02 45.43
C PRO A 17 -12.43 4.37 43.94
N SER A 18 -11.32 4.12 43.24
CA SER A 18 -11.20 4.26 41.78
C SER A 18 -12.17 3.29 41.09
N ALA A 19 -13.06 3.82 40.24
CA ALA A 19 -13.92 3.00 39.39
C ALA A 19 -13.07 2.20 38.39
N PRO A 20 -13.40 0.93 38.12
CA PRO A 20 -12.62 0.10 37.20
C PRO A 20 -12.80 0.62 35.77
N VAL A 21 -11.67 0.76 35.08
CA VAL A 21 -11.61 1.00 33.64
C VAL A 21 -12.32 -0.17 32.95
N THR A 22 -13.29 0.18 32.11
CA THR A 22 -14.24 -0.70 31.45
C THR A 22 -13.53 -1.82 30.66
N GLU A 23 -13.62 -3.04 31.18
CA GLU A 23 -13.36 -4.29 30.46
C GLU A 23 -14.27 -4.34 29.22
N VAL A 24 -13.69 -4.15 28.04
CA VAL A 24 -14.37 -4.50 26.79
C VAL A 24 -14.36 -6.02 26.70
N ALA A 25 -15.54 -6.59 26.97
CA ALA A 25 -15.90 -8.00 26.96
C ALA A 25 -15.04 -8.92 26.07
N HIS A 26 -14.13 -9.66 26.70
CA HIS A 26 -13.64 -10.95 26.24
C HIS A 26 -14.81 -11.94 26.15
N ARG A 27 -15.58 -11.91 25.05
CA ARG A 27 -16.57 -12.96 24.75
C ARG A 27 -15.83 -14.23 24.36
N GLN A 28 -15.99 -15.23 25.22
CA GLN A 28 -15.42 -16.58 25.14
C GLN A 28 -15.77 -17.28 23.82
N PHE A 29 -14.76 -17.53 22.98
CA PHE A 29 -14.81 -18.53 21.91
C PHE A 29 -13.74 -19.61 22.18
N PRO A 30 -14.04 -20.90 21.98
CA PRO A 30 -13.16 -21.99 22.42
C PRO A 30 -11.85 -22.01 21.62
N ARG A 31 -10.71 -22.05 22.32
CA ARG A 31 -9.39 -22.34 21.72
C ARG A 31 -9.37 -23.78 21.18
N ALA A 32 -8.85 -23.99 19.98
CA ALA A 32 -8.62 -25.33 19.45
C ALA A 32 -7.66 -26.08 20.41
N SER A 33 -8.14 -27.17 21.02
CA SER A 33 -7.28 -28.05 21.82
C SER A 33 -6.59 -29.04 20.90
N PRO A 34 -5.26 -29.20 21.00
CA PRO A 34 -4.57 -30.24 20.25
C PRO A 34 -5.00 -31.60 20.79
N ALA A 35 -5.64 -32.42 19.95
CA ALA A 35 -5.73 -33.86 20.23
C ALA A 35 -4.30 -34.41 20.19
N ALA A 36 -3.81 -34.90 21.33
CA ALA A 36 -2.47 -35.45 21.44
C ALA A 36 -2.45 -36.84 20.79
N ASP A 37 -1.98 -36.91 19.54
CA ASP A 37 -1.67 -38.17 18.90
C ASP A 37 -0.22 -38.55 19.22
N SER A 38 -0.03 -39.59 20.05
CA SER A 38 1.27 -40.03 20.58
C SER A 38 1.98 -41.08 19.71
N GLY A 39 1.54 -41.26 18.45
CA GLY A 39 2.11 -42.20 17.49
C GLY A 39 2.95 -41.52 16.40
N TRP A 40 3.86 -42.28 15.78
CA TRP A 40 4.46 -41.87 14.51
C TRP A 40 3.35 -41.72 13.46
N PRO A 41 3.35 -40.65 12.62
CA PRO A 41 2.34 -40.48 11.58
C PRO A 41 2.32 -41.67 10.63
N SER A 42 1.15 -42.04 10.11
CA SER A 42 1.07 -43.07 9.08
C SER A 42 1.91 -42.66 7.86
N TYR A 43 2.34 -43.64 7.05
CA TYR A 43 3.12 -43.34 5.83
C TYR A 43 2.39 -42.35 4.92
N HIS A 44 1.06 -42.46 4.82
CA HIS A 44 0.21 -41.57 4.03
C HIS A 44 0.19 -40.14 4.62
N ASP A 45 0.07 -40.01 5.95
CA ASP A 45 0.09 -38.70 6.61
C ASP A 45 1.46 -38.03 6.52
N MET A 46 2.54 -38.83 6.56
CA MET A 46 3.90 -38.34 6.35
C MET A 46 4.06 -37.75 4.94
N LEU A 47 3.60 -38.47 3.91
CA LEU A 47 3.65 -37.99 2.52
C LEU A 47 2.81 -36.71 2.33
N GLY A 48 1.64 -36.63 2.95
CA GLY A 48 0.81 -35.41 2.95
C GLY A 48 1.55 -34.21 3.55
N ARG A 49 2.23 -34.40 4.70
CA ARG A 49 3.01 -33.34 5.35
C ARG A 49 4.21 -32.89 4.52
N VAL A 50 4.90 -33.81 3.86
CA VAL A 50 6.00 -33.47 2.94
C VAL A 50 5.46 -32.66 1.76
N ALA A 51 4.35 -33.09 1.15
CA ALA A 51 3.73 -32.37 0.04
C ALA A 51 3.30 -30.94 0.39
N VAL A 52 2.88 -30.69 1.64
CA VAL A 52 2.57 -29.32 2.11
C VAL A 52 3.85 -28.48 2.25
N LEU A 53 4.93 -29.04 2.79
CA LEU A 53 6.21 -28.34 2.88
C LEU A 53 6.82 -28.05 1.50
N GLU A 54 6.67 -28.96 0.53
CA GLU A 54 7.12 -28.76 -0.85
C GLU A 54 6.39 -27.63 -1.57
N ARG A 55 5.16 -27.31 -1.14
CA ARG A 55 4.38 -26.19 -1.69
C ARG A 55 4.65 -24.87 -0.97
N ALA A 56 5.18 -24.92 0.25
CA ALA A 56 5.44 -23.75 1.04
C ALA A 56 6.70 -23.00 0.55
N PRO A 57 6.61 -21.68 0.32
CA PRO A 57 7.76 -20.84 -0.02
C PRO A 57 8.93 -21.04 0.96
N LEU A 58 10.16 -21.02 0.43
CA LEU A 58 11.42 -21.39 1.10
C LEU A 58 11.58 -22.88 1.46
N PHE A 59 10.53 -23.58 1.89
CA PHE A 59 10.68 -24.99 2.28
C PHE A 59 10.91 -25.92 1.09
N PHE A 60 10.39 -25.57 -0.09
CA PHE A 60 10.61 -26.33 -1.33
C PHE A 60 12.08 -26.45 -1.76
N SER A 61 12.97 -25.57 -1.28
CA SER A 61 14.41 -25.61 -1.62
C SER A 61 15.20 -26.56 -0.72
N LEU A 62 14.59 -27.10 0.33
CA LEU A 62 15.24 -28.02 1.25
C LEU A 62 15.43 -29.42 0.63
N PRO A 63 16.56 -30.10 0.92
CA PRO A 63 16.73 -31.49 0.52
C PRO A 63 15.61 -32.38 1.06
N GLU A 64 15.19 -33.38 0.27
CA GLU A 64 14.08 -34.28 0.60
C GLU A 64 14.25 -34.96 1.97
N PHE A 65 15.48 -35.32 2.34
CA PHE A 65 15.78 -35.88 3.67
C PHE A 65 15.43 -34.90 4.80
N THR A 66 15.72 -33.61 4.63
CA THR A 66 15.41 -32.54 5.59
C THR A 66 13.89 -32.34 5.69
N LEU A 67 13.19 -32.32 4.57
CA LEU A 67 11.72 -32.22 4.51
C LEU A 67 11.04 -33.38 5.25
N ARG A 68 11.49 -34.62 5.01
CA ARG A 68 10.99 -35.80 5.72
C ARG A 68 11.24 -35.71 7.23
N ASN A 69 12.40 -35.19 7.65
CA ASN A 69 12.72 -35.02 9.07
C ASN A 69 11.85 -33.95 9.74
N LEU A 70 11.52 -32.86 9.04
CA LEU A 70 10.57 -31.85 9.50
C LEU A 70 9.15 -32.43 9.59
N ALA A 71 8.66 -33.08 8.54
CA ALA A 71 7.33 -33.68 8.48
C ALA A 71 7.05 -34.68 9.62
N ARG A 72 8.07 -35.43 10.06
CA ARG A 72 7.99 -36.35 11.21
C ARG A 72 7.78 -35.65 12.56
N ARG A 73 8.13 -34.37 12.66
CA ARG A 73 8.03 -33.56 13.90
C ARG A 73 6.83 -32.61 13.88
N MET A 74 6.15 -32.49 12.75
CA MET A 74 4.95 -31.68 12.61
C MET A 74 3.71 -32.34 13.23
N ARG A 75 2.70 -31.53 13.54
CA ARG A 75 1.39 -32.00 14.04
C ARG A 75 0.27 -31.47 13.16
N GLN A 76 -0.75 -32.28 12.92
CA GLN A 76 -1.93 -31.84 12.18
C GLN A 76 -2.97 -31.28 13.16
N LEU A 77 -3.65 -30.21 12.77
CA LEU A 77 -4.72 -29.58 13.53
C LEU A 77 -5.92 -29.36 12.62
N ALA A 78 -7.11 -29.66 13.12
CA ALA A 78 -8.36 -29.27 12.49
C ALA A 78 -8.94 -28.05 13.22
N VAL A 79 -9.30 -27.02 12.47
CA VAL A 79 -9.91 -25.79 12.99
C VAL A 79 -11.20 -25.55 12.22
N ALA A 80 -12.32 -25.57 12.92
CA ALA A 80 -13.62 -25.28 12.30
C ALA A 80 -13.68 -23.82 11.82
N ALA A 81 -14.54 -23.54 10.85
CA ALA A 81 -14.81 -22.18 10.39
C ALA A 81 -15.10 -21.24 11.56
N ARG A 82 -14.56 -20.01 11.48
CA ARG A 82 -14.55 -18.98 12.54
C ARG A 82 -13.69 -19.32 13.76
N GLY A 83 -13.00 -20.45 13.77
CA GLY A 83 -12.02 -20.82 14.80
C GLY A 83 -10.76 -19.95 14.71
N ILE A 84 -10.21 -19.59 15.87
CA ILE A 84 -9.04 -18.70 15.96
C ILE A 84 -7.78 -19.54 16.09
N ILE A 85 -6.80 -19.24 15.24
CA ILE A 85 -5.51 -19.94 15.15
C ILE A 85 -4.45 -19.20 15.98
N MET A 86 -4.44 -17.88 15.93
CA MET A 86 -3.53 -17.01 16.68
C MET A 86 -4.16 -15.65 16.94
N TYR A 87 -3.77 -15.03 18.05
CA TYR A 87 -4.21 -13.68 18.43
C TYR A 87 -3.09 -12.67 18.26
N GLN A 88 -3.44 -11.49 17.77
CA GLN A 88 -2.52 -10.35 17.68
C GLN A 88 -1.94 -10.02 19.06
N GLY A 89 -0.65 -9.68 19.08
CA GLY A 89 0.06 -9.28 20.29
C GLY A 89 0.47 -10.46 21.19
N GLU A 90 -0.03 -11.68 20.97
CA GLU A 90 0.44 -12.84 21.71
C GLU A 90 1.85 -13.26 21.25
N PRO A 91 2.70 -13.81 22.13
CA PRO A 91 3.90 -14.51 21.70
C PRO A 91 3.53 -15.77 20.91
N GLY A 92 4.38 -16.18 19.97
CA GLY A 92 4.19 -17.40 19.20
C GLY A 92 5.52 -18.08 18.90
N ASP A 93 5.51 -19.41 18.87
CA ASP A 93 6.67 -20.26 18.58
C ASP A 93 6.37 -21.32 17.51
N THR A 94 5.23 -21.23 16.86
CA THR A 94 4.72 -22.25 15.94
C THR A 94 4.38 -21.63 14.59
N ILE A 95 4.82 -22.28 13.51
CA ILE A 95 4.44 -21.97 12.12
C ILE A 95 3.28 -22.90 11.75
N PHE A 96 2.20 -22.35 11.22
CA PHE A 96 1.06 -23.12 10.73
C PHE A 96 1.01 -23.07 9.21
N PHE A 97 1.07 -24.24 8.58
CA PHE A 97 0.91 -24.44 7.15
C PHE A 97 -0.53 -24.83 6.85
N ILE A 98 -1.11 -24.26 5.80
CA ILE A 98 -2.49 -24.54 5.42
C ILE A 98 -2.50 -25.72 4.45
N GLU A 99 -3.04 -26.85 4.91
CA GLU A 99 -3.21 -28.06 4.08
C GLU A 99 -4.51 -27.97 3.26
N SER A 100 -5.61 -27.55 3.90
CA SER A 100 -6.89 -27.31 3.24
C SER A 100 -7.71 -26.22 3.95
N GLY A 101 -8.62 -25.57 3.22
CA GLY A 101 -9.41 -24.44 3.71
C GLY A 101 -8.72 -23.08 3.47
N CYS A 102 -9.29 -22.02 4.05
CA CYS A 102 -8.76 -20.66 3.95
C CYS A 102 -8.88 -19.92 5.29
N VAL A 103 -7.92 -19.02 5.54
CA VAL A 103 -7.84 -18.23 6.78
C VAL A 103 -7.70 -16.75 6.45
N ASN A 104 -8.29 -15.91 7.29
CA ASN A 104 -8.15 -14.46 7.23
C ASN A 104 -7.10 -14.01 8.23
N VAL A 105 -6.15 -13.19 7.78
CA VAL A 105 -5.22 -12.46 8.64
C VAL A 105 -5.80 -11.07 8.89
N ILE A 106 -6.19 -10.79 10.13
CA ILE A 106 -6.88 -9.56 10.53
C ILE A 106 -6.00 -8.81 11.52
N ILE A 107 -5.71 -7.55 11.26
CA ILE A 107 -4.96 -6.69 12.17
C ILE A 107 -5.92 -5.69 12.82
N GLU A 108 -5.99 -5.73 14.15
CA GLU A 108 -6.76 -4.81 14.99
C GLU A 108 -5.89 -3.62 15.39
N ARG A 109 -6.25 -2.42 14.91
CA ARG A 109 -5.63 -1.15 15.30
C ARG A 109 -6.71 -0.08 15.42
N PRO A 110 -6.74 0.71 16.51
CA PRO A 110 -7.71 1.79 16.63
C PRO A 110 -7.72 2.67 15.36
N PRO A 111 -8.90 2.87 14.73
CA PRO A 111 -10.25 2.64 15.24
C PRO A 111 -10.96 1.34 14.80
N GLY A 112 -10.30 0.39 14.14
CA GLY A 112 -10.97 -0.81 13.59
C GLY A 112 -10.11 -2.07 13.44
N ALA A 113 -10.69 -3.10 12.82
CA ALA A 113 -10.04 -4.36 12.48
C ALA A 113 -10.02 -4.50 10.96
N VAL A 114 -8.88 -4.87 10.37
CA VAL A 114 -8.76 -4.98 8.91
C VAL A 114 -8.16 -6.31 8.49
N THR A 115 -8.78 -6.98 7.53
CA THR A 115 -8.20 -8.14 6.85
C THR A 115 -7.09 -7.70 5.91
N VAL A 116 -5.86 -8.12 6.19
CA VAL A 116 -4.66 -7.77 5.40
C VAL A 116 -4.24 -8.85 4.42
N ALA A 117 -4.76 -10.08 4.58
CA ALA A 117 -4.56 -11.18 3.66
C ALA A 117 -5.62 -12.28 3.87
N VAL A 118 -5.95 -12.97 2.78
CA VAL A 118 -6.63 -14.28 2.80
C VAL A 118 -5.62 -15.32 2.33
N LEU A 119 -5.38 -16.36 3.12
CA LEU A 119 -4.36 -17.37 2.85
C LEU A 119 -5.01 -18.74 2.66
N GLY A 120 -4.51 -19.50 1.69
CA GLY A 120 -5.07 -20.77 1.24
C GLY A 120 -4.07 -21.93 1.26
N PRO A 121 -4.41 -23.08 0.67
CA PRO A 121 -3.57 -24.27 0.69
C PRO A 121 -2.18 -24.01 0.08
N GLY A 122 -1.12 -24.32 0.83
CA GLY A 122 0.29 -24.06 0.47
C GLY A 122 0.88 -22.80 1.12
N ASP A 123 0.05 -21.90 1.65
CA ASP A 123 0.51 -20.77 2.45
C ASP A 123 0.82 -21.17 3.90
N PHE A 124 1.53 -20.30 4.62
CA PHE A 124 1.79 -20.45 6.05
C PHE A 124 1.80 -19.11 6.80
N VAL A 125 1.62 -19.19 8.12
CA VAL A 125 1.57 -18.05 9.06
C VAL A 125 2.32 -18.35 10.36
N GLY A 126 2.69 -17.29 11.10
CA GLY A 126 3.35 -17.38 12.40
C GLY A 126 4.88 -17.48 12.33
N GLU A 127 5.43 -17.39 11.13
CA GLU A 127 6.86 -17.46 10.83
C GLU A 127 7.64 -16.35 11.54
N ALA A 128 7.10 -15.13 11.58
CA ALA A 128 7.79 -14.01 12.21
C ALA A 128 7.84 -14.15 13.73
N ALA A 129 6.75 -14.61 14.36
CA ALA A 129 6.75 -14.90 15.78
C ALA A 129 7.71 -16.05 16.11
N CYS A 130 7.66 -17.12 15.31
CA CYS A 130 8.51 -18.30 15.48
C CYS A 130 10.01 -17.99 15.28
N VAL A 131 10.41 -17.36 14.17
CA VAL A 131 11.82 -17.23 13.77
C VAL A 131 12.49 -15.96 14.30
N LEU A 132 11.75 -14.85 14.40
CA LEU A 132 12.28 -13.55 14.84
C LEU A 132 11.99 -13.24 16.32
N ASN A 133 11.27 -14.13 17.00
CA ASN A 133 10.85 -13.95 18.40
C ASN A 133 10.04 -12.65 18.63
N ARG A 134 9.24 -12.26 17.64
CA ARG A 134 8.31 -11.12 17.72
C ARG A 134 6.93 -11.57 18.20
N ARG A 135 6.07 -10.61 18.54
CA ARG A 135 4.65 -10.88 18.82
C ARG A 135 3.89 -11.12 17.51
N GLN A 136 2.80 -11.87 17.58
CA GLN A 136 1.90 -12.06 16.44
C GLN A 136 1.36 -10.71 15.96
N GLN A 137 1.35 -10.53 14.64
CA GLN A 137 1.02 -9.23 14.05
C GLN A 137 -0.46 -8.99 13.86
N GLY A 138 -1.22 -10.06 13.68
CA GLY A 138 -2.63 -10.05 13.43
C GLY A 138 -3.27 -11.30 14.04
N ASN A 139 -4.58 -11.21 14.20
CA ASN A 139 -5.42 -12.37 14.42
C ASN A 139 -5.42 -13.21 13.15
N VAL A 140 -5.32 -14.53 13.28
CA VAL A 140 -5.57 -15.43 12.15
C VAL A 140 -6.78 -16.28 12.49
N ILE A 141 -7.81 -16.17 11.66
CA ILE A 141 -9.12 -16.77 11.89
C ILE A 141 -9.46 -17.63 10.68
N ALA A 142 -9.88 -18.87 10.92
CA ALA A 142 -10.36 -19.75 9.88
C ALA A 142 -11.63 -19.17 9.23
N GLN A 143 -11.64 -18.99 7.92
CA GLN A 143 -12.82 -18.56 7.17
C GLN A 143 -13.69 -19.78 6.82
N THR A 144 -13.07 -20.90 6.48
CA THR A 144 -13.70 -22.21 6.24
C THR A 144 -13.15 -23.24 7.22
N ASP A 145 -13.66 -24.49 7.19
CA ASP A 145 -13.05 -25.58 7.95
C ASP A 145 -11.62 -25.83 7.43
N CYS A 146 -10.64 -25.63 8.29
CA CYS A 146 -9.23 -25.71 7.94
C CYS A 146 -8.57 -26.96 8.49
N ARG A 147 -7.71 -27.56 7.68
CA ARG A 147 -6.68 -28.49 8.15
C ARG A 147 -5.34 -27.79 8.06
N LEU A 148 -4.64 -27.76 9.18
CA LEU A 148 -3.37 -27.08 9.35
C LEU A 148 -2.30 -28.08 9.78
N ILE A 149 -1.06 -27.79 9.42
CA ILE A 149 0.11 -28.51 9.91
C ILE A 149 0.97 -27.54 10.72
N ALA A 150 1.21 -27.84 11.98
CA ALA A 150 2.01 -27.04 12.89
C ALA A 150 3.46 -27.55 12.97
N LEU A 151 4.41 -26.61 12.91
CA LEU A 151 5.84 -26.81 13.15
C LEU A 151 6.32 -25.84 14.23
N ASP A 152 6.72 -26.36 15.37
CA ASP A 152 7.25 -25.54 16.47
C ASP A 152 8.73 -25.17 16.26
N ARG A 153 9.17 -24.10 16.94
CA ARG A 153 10.54 -23.57 16.90
C ARG A 153 11.59 -24.62 17.28
N GLN A 154 11.32 -25.44 18.29
CA GLN A 154 12.26 -26.45 18.76
C GLN A 154 12.50 -27.50 17.68
N SER A 155 11.42 -27.96 17.04
CA SER A 155 11.42 -28.91 15.94
C SER A 155 12.11 -28.35 14.69
N LEU A 156 11.87 -27.08 14.35
CA LEU A 156 12.56 -26.38 13.26
C LEU A 156 14.07 -26.30 13.53
N ASN A 157 14.47 -25.81 14.71
CA ASN A 157 15.88 -25.66 15.08
C ASN A 157 16.61 -27.01 15.20
N ALA A 158 15.92 -28.07 15.64
CA ALA A 158 16.52 -29.40 15.76
C ALA A 158 16.93 -29.99 14.40
N VAL A 159 16.23 -29.64 13.32
CA VAL A 159 16.48 -30.18 11.97
C VAL A 159 17.33 -29.22 11.15
N VAL A 160 17.03 -27.93 11.19
CA VAL A 160 17.65 -26.92 10.30
C VAL A 160 18.62 -25.99 11.02
N GLY A 161 18.78 -26.11 12.35
CA GLY A 161 19.70 -25.29 13.14
C GLY A 161 21.18 -25.38 12.79
N ARG A 162 21.57 -26.36 11.95
CA ARG A 162 22.93 -26.49 11.41
C ARG A 162 23.12 -25.81 10.05
N ASP A 163 22.04 -25.43 9.38
CA ASP A 163 22.04 -24.72 8.10
C ASP A 163 21.76 -23.24 8.37
N SER A 164 22.81 -22.46 8.57
CA SER A 164 22.71 -21.03 8.81
C SER A 164 22.14 -20.27 7.61
N GLY A 165 22.38 -20.76 6.38
CA GLY A 165 21.93 -20.11 5.16
C GLY A 165 20.40 -20.09 5.06
N PHE A 166 19.77 -21.24 5.27
CA PHE A 166 18.31 -21.35 5.26
C PHE A 166 17.66 -20.53 6.38
N LEU A 167 18.20 -20.59 7.61
CA LEU A 167 17.65 -19.80 8.72
C LEU A 167 17.76 -18.30 8.49
N ASP A 168 18.85 -17.82 7.88
CA ASP A 168 19.01 -16.41 7.55
C ASP A 168 18.08 -15.98 6.41
N GLU A 169 17.78 -16.87 5.46
CA GLU A 169 16.77 -16.62 4.42
C GLU A 169 15.35 -16.60 4.97
N MET A 170 15.01 -17.54 5.87
CA MET A 170 13.75 -17.52 6.61
C MET A 170 13.59 -16.25 7.43
N ARG A 171 14.64 -15.79 8.12
CA ARG A 171 14.63 -14.53 8.88
C ARG A 171 14.36 -13.35 7.97
N ARG A 172 15.03 -13.27 6.81
CA ARG A 172 14.83 -12.21 5.83
C ARG A 172 13.40 -12.17 5.30
N MET A 173 12.86 -13.31 4.87
CA MET A 173 11.47 -13.41 4.41
C MET A 173 10.48 -13.06 5.52
N ALA A 174 10.69 -13.57 6.73
CA ALA A 174 9.84 -13.26 7.89
C ALA A 174 9.88 -11.77 8.20
N ASP A 175 11.04 -11.11 8.11
CA ASP A 175 11.18 -9.66 8.31
C ASP A 175 10.46 -8.86 7.22
N GLN A 176 10.56 -9.31 5.96
CA GLN A 176 9.89 -8.69 4.82
C GLN A 176 8.36 -8.77 4.97
N ARG A 177 7.82 -9.98 5.19
CA ARG A 177 6.37 -10.19 5.41
C ARG A 177 5.86 -9.44 6.63
N TYR A 178 6.66 -9.41 7.71
CA TYR A 178 6.33 -8.66 8.92
C TYR A 178 6.15 -7.17 8.64
N ARG A 179 7.02 -6.56 7.82
CA ARG A 179 6.88 -5.15 7.46
C ARG A 179 5.69 -4.91 6.54
N THR A 180 5.52 -5.75 5.50
CA THR A 180 4.40 -5.66 4.57
C THR A 180 3.05 -5.66 5.28
N PHE A 181 2.79 -6.61 6.19
CA PHE A 181 1.52 -6.65 6.91
C PHE A 181 1.32 -5.48 7.89
N ALA A 182 2.40 -4.98 8.51
CA ALA A 182 2.31 -3.80 9.36
C ALA A 182 1.92 -2.55 8.55
N ASP A 183 2.41 -2.44 7.32
CA ASP A 183 2.14 -1.33 6.42
C ASP A 183 0.74 -1.46 5.81
N THR A 184 0.33 -2.65 5.34
CA THR A 184 -1.03 -2.93 4.84
C THR A 184 -2.11 -2.69 5.90
N ALA A 185 -1.86 -3.05 7.16
CA ALA A 185 -2.80 -2.77 8.25
C ALA A 185 -2.94 -1.28 8.53
N VAL A 186 -1.84 -0.53 8.46
CA VAL A 186 -1.88 0.93 8.57
C VAL A 186 -2.71 1.48 7.41
N GLN A 187 -2.40 1.11 6.16
CA GLN A 187 -3.10 1.55 4.96
C GLN A 187 -4.60 1.29 4.99
N ALA A 188 -5.00 0.09 5.43
CA ALA A 188 -6.41 -0.30 5.43
C ALA A 188 -7.19 0.26 6.64
N THR A 189 -6.50 0.57 7.75
CA THR A 189 -7.08 1.33 8.88
C THR A 189 -7.31 2.80 8.48
N TRP A 190 -6.47 3.36 7.60
CA TRP A 190 -6.68 4.69 7.01
C TRP A 190 -7.82 4.70 5.98
N GLY A 191 -8.00 3.66 5.17
CA GLY A 191 -9.14 3.53 4.24
C GLY A 191 -10.52 3.58 4.91
N LEU A 192 -10.62 3.14 6.18
CA LEU A 192 -11.85 3.24 6.99
C LEU A 192 -12.10 4.66 7.57
N LEU A 193 -11.12 5.56 7.49
CA LEU A 193 -11.12 6.90 8.12
C LEU A 193 -11.04 8.06 7.11
N LEU A 194 -10.78 7.79 5.82
CA LEU A 194 -10.55 8.83 4.82
C LEU A 194 -11.88 9.33 4.22
N GLU A 195 -12.06 10.66 4.22
CA GLU A 195 -12.90 11.33 3.21
C GLU A 195 -12.33 10.98 1.81
N GLU A 196 -13.19 10.71 0.81
CA GLU A 196 -12.82 10.17 -0.52
C GLU A 196 -11.53 10.78 -1.09
N ALA A 197 -10.60 10.00 -1.66
CA ALA A 197 -9.33 10.52 -2.15
C ALA A 197 -9.45 11.77 -3.04
N THR A 198 -8.46 12.65 -2.96
CA THR A 198 -8.26 13.69 -3.98
C THR A 198 -7.60 13.06 -5.20
N VAL A 199 -8.31 13.06 -6.32
CA VAL A 199 -7.83 12.63 -7.63
C VAL A 199 -7.23 13.84 -8.35
N ILE A 200 -5.96 13.76 -8.72
CA ILE A 200 -5.22 14.79 -9.43
C ILE A 200 -4.86 14.29 -10.82
N GLY A 201 -5.36 14.94 -11.86
CA GLY A 201 -4.98 14.64 -13.24
C GLY A 201 -3.75 15.44 -13.64
N LEU A 202 -2.65 14.78 -13.99
CA LEU A 202 -1.48 15.43 -14.54
C LEU A 202 -1.51 15.28 -16.06
N TYR A 203 -1.59 16.42 -16.76
CA TYR A 203 -1.70 16.45 -18.20
C TYR A 203 -0.56 17.25 -18.83
N SER A 204 0.04 16.71 -19.89
CA SER A 204 1.18 17.31 -20.58
C SER A 204 0.95 17.28 -22.09
N PRO A 205 0.26 18.27 -22.68
CA PRO A 205 -0.23 18.23 -24.07
C PRO A 205 0.89 18.15 -25.14
N LYS A 206 2.14 18.33 -24.73
CA LYS A 206 3.32 18.14 -25.58
C LYS A 206 4.26 17.14 -24.92
N GLY A 207 4.54 16.04 -25.62
CA GLY A 207 5.57 15.07 -25.24
C GLY A 207 6.94 15.74 -25.12
N GLY A 208 7.71 15.34 -24.11
CA GLY A 208 9.01 15.92 -23.78
C GLY A 208 8.98 17.07 -22.76
N SER A 209 7.80 17.57 -22.37
CA SER A 209 7.68 18.60 -21.31
C SER A 209 7.98 18.07 -19.90
N GLY A 210 8.16 16.76 -19.76
CA GLY A 210 8.50 16.10 -18.50
C GLY A 210 7.31 15.75 -17.60
N GLY A 211 6.10 15.57 -18.16
CA GLY A 211 4.87 15.23 -17.43
C GLY A 211 5.06 14.07 -16.44
N THR A 212 5.44 12.89 -16.93
CA THR A 212 5.69 11.70 -16.08
C THR A 212 6.76 11.93 -15.01
N CYS A 213 7.80 12.71 -15.32
CA CYS A 213 8.83 13.05 -14.34
C CYS A 213 8.25 13.92 -13.22
N VAL A 214 7.43 14.93 -13.55
CA VAL A 214 6.72 15.74 -12.57
C VAL A 214 5.72 14.88 -11.78
N ALA A 215 5.00 13.95 -12.41
CA ALA A 215 4.05 13.04 -11.76
C ALA A 215 4.72 12.16 -10.70
N LEU A 216 5.81 11.49 -11.06
CA LEU A 216 6.60 10.65 -10.14
C LEU A 216 7.12 11.44 -8.96
N ASN A 217 7.63 12.65 -9.20
CA ASN A 217 8.18 13.47 -8.14
C ASN A 217 7.09 14.10 -7.26
N LEU A 218 5.92 14.41 -7.82
CA LEU A 218 4.76 14.84 -7.07
C LEU A 218 4.27 13.73 -6.13
N VAL A 219 4.11 12.49 -6.60
CA VAL A 219 3.74 11.38 -5.70
C VAL A 219 4.82 11.11 -4.67
N GLY A 220 6.10 11.27 -5.02
CA GLY A 220 7.20 11.21 -4.06
C GLY A 220 7.10 12.24 -2.94
N ALA A 221 6.82 13.51 -3.29
CA ALA A 221 6.69 14.59 -2.32
C ALA A 221 5.43 14.43 -1.43
N LEU A 222 4.29 14.08 -2.02
CA LEU A 222 3.07 13.77 -1.26
C LEU A 222 3.27 12.56 -0.35
N SER A 223 4.02 11.54 -0.77
CA SER A 223 4.30 10.34 0.02
C SER A 223 5.20 10.59 1.21
N GLN A 224 6.05 11.62 1.18
CA GLN A 224 6.80 12.02 2.38
C GLN A 224 5.89 12.56 3.48
N LEU A 225 4.80 13.23 3.09
CA LEU A 225 3.78 13.72 4.03
C LEU A 225 2.78 12.63 4.43
N HIS A 226 2.49 11.71 3.50
CA HIS A 226 1.48 10.66 3.66
C HIS A 226 1.98 9.29 3.16
N PRO A 227 2.95 8.66 3.86
CA PRO A 227 3.55 7.40 3.43
C PRO A 227 2.50 6.30 3.25
N GLY A 228 2.57 5.58 2.12
CA GLY A 228 1.66 4.48 1.83
C GLY A 228 0.20 4.90 1.54
N GLN A 229 -0.08 6.19 1.37
CA GLN A 229 -1.45 6.69 1.08
C GLN A 229 -1.54 7.42 -0.26
N VAL A 230 -0.50 7.33 -1.10
CA VAL A 230 -0.41 8.05 -2.37
C VAL A 230 -0.13 7.07 -3.49
N LEU A 231 -0.96 7.11 -4.52
CA LEU A 231 -0.86 6.26 -5.70
C LEU A 231 -0.68 7.10 -6.96
N LEU A 232 0.21 6.64 -7.85
CA LEU A 232 0.26 7.06 -9.25
C LEU A 232 -0.46 6.01 -10.12
N LEU A 233 -1.52 6.41 -10.83
CA LEU A 233 -2.13 5.64 -11.91
C LEU A 233 -1.53 6.13 -13.24
N ASP A 234 -0.78 5.28 -13.93
CA ASP A 234 -0.08 5.65 -15.17
C ASP A 234 -0.93 5.30 -16.39
N LEU A 235 -1.47 6.32 -17.06
CA LEU A 235 -2.28 6.22 -18.28
C LEU A 235 -1.62 6.94 -19.47
N ASP A 236 -0.29 7.17 -19.44
CA ASP A 236 0.43 7.75 -20.58
C ASP A 236 0.57 6.71 -21.71
N PHE A 237 -0.52 6.50 -22.44
CA PHE A 237 -0.58 5.54 -23.54
C PHE A 237 0.05 6.06 -24.83
N PRO A 238 0.58 5.16 -25.69
CA PRO A 238 0.62 3.70 -25.53
C PRO A 238 1.85 3.19 -24.77
N TYR A 239 2.71 4.07 -24.28
CA TYR A 239 4.00 3.72 -23.66
C TYR A 239 4.08 4.19 -22.20
N SER A 240 3.38 3.48 -21.31
CA SER A 240 3.39 3.68 -19.86
C SER A 240 4.74 3.25 -19.27
N HIS A 241 5.52 4.22 -18.77
CA HIS A 241 6.88 3.99 -18.29
C HIS A 241 7.09 4.34 -16.81
N ALA A 242 6.08 4.85 -16.09
CA ALA A 242 6.29 5.40 -14.75
C ALA A 242 6.87 4.36 -13.77
N ALA A 243 6.38 3.12 -13.81
CA ALA A 243 6.90 2.04 -12.95
C ALA A 243 8.38 1.76 -13.21
N LEU A 244 8.79 1.69 -14.49
CA LEU A 244 10.18 1.47 -14.88
C LEU A 244 11.08 2.64 -14.44
N LEU A 245 10.63 3.87 -14.64
CA LEU A 245 11.34 5.09 -14.23
C LEU A 245 11.49 5.20 -12.71
N ALA A 246 10.63 4.52 -11.94
CA ALA A 246 10.72 4.38 -10.49
C ALA A 246 11.50 3.12 -10.05
N GLY A 247 12.19 2.43 -10.97
CA GLY A 247 12.98 1.23 -10.65
C GLY A 247 12.15 0.00 -10.31
N LEU A 248 10.87 -0.03 -10.67
CA LEU A 248 9.96 -1.14 -10.44
C LEU A 248 9.78 -1.97 -11.70
N VAL A 249 9.58 -3.27 -11.51
CA VAL A 249 9.31 -4.23 -12.60
C VAL A 249 7.85 -4.66 -12.49
N PRO A 250 6.96 -4.15 -13.35
CA PRO A 250 5.54 -4.51 -13.30
C PRO A 250 5.30 -5.93 -13.80
N THR A 251 4.52 -6.72 -13.06
CA THR A 251 4.09 -8.07 -13.47
C THR A 251 2.63 -8.14 -13.91
N SER A 252 1.84 -7.11 -13.60
CA SER A 252 0.44 -6.94 -13.98
C SER A 252 0.13 -5.44 -14.22
N CYS A 253 -1.03 -5.12 -14.76
CA CYS A 253 -1.49 -3.76 -15.09
C CYS A 253 -3.02 -3.65 -15.07
N LEU A 254 -3.56 -2.43 -15.14
CA LEU A 254 -4.99 -2.17 -15.17
C LEU A 254 -5.68 -2.85 -16.37
N ALA A 255 -5.08 -2.82 -17.56
CA ALA A 255 -5.63 -3.42 -18.78
C ALA A 255 -6.05 -4.89 -18.60
N ARG A 256 -5.28 -5.66 -17.83
CA ARG A 256 -5.56 -7.09 -17.57
C ARG A 256 -6.79 -7.32 -16.70
N LEU A 257 -7.33 -6.27 -16.09
CA LEU A 257 -8.49 -6.33 -15.22
C LEU A 257 -9.80 -6.03 -15.95
N ALA A 258 -9.75 -5.71 -17.25
CA ALA A 258 -10.93 -5.40 -18.07
C ALA A 258 -12.03 -6.47 -17.95
N GLN A 259 -11.62 -7.75 -17.93
CA GLN A 259 -12.53 -8.90 -17.91
C GLN A 259 -12.77 -9.49 -16.51
N VAL A 260 -12.19 -8.89 -15.45
CA VAL A 260 -12.40 -9.38 -14.08
C VAL A 260 -13.85 -9.04 -13.65
N PRO A 261 -14.59 -9.95 -12.98
CA PRO A 261 -15.93 -9.65 -12.47
C PRO A 261 -15.94 -8.57 -11.38
N SER A 262 -17.09 -7.92 -11.17
CA SER A 262 -17.21 -6.83 -10.19
C SER A 262 -16.96 -7.29 -8.75
N GLU A 263 -17.33 -8.52 -8.39
CA GLU A 263 -17.20 -9.04 -7.01
C GLU A 263 -15.75 -9.21 -6.56
N THR A 264 -14.83 -9.50 -7.50
CA THR A 264 -13.40 -9.75 -7.21
C THR A 264 -12.50 -8.62 -7.72
N PHE A 265 -13.07 -7.59 -8.35
CA PHE A 265 -12.31 -6.51 -8.98
C PHE A 265 -11.45 -5.72 -8.00
N GLU A 266 -12.00 -5.37 -6.84
CA GLU A 266 -11.30 -4.56 -5.85
C GLU A 266 -10.04 -5.28 -5.36
N GLU A 267 -10.15 -6.55 -5.01
CA GLU A 267 -9.02 -7.38 -4.61
C GLU A 267 -7.99 -7.53 -5.75
N ALA A 268 -8.45 -7.82 -6.97
CA ALA A 268 -7.59 -7.97 -8.14
C ALA A 268 -6.84 -6.66 -8.48
N LEU A 269 -7.53 -5.52 -8.41
CA LEU A 269 -6.96 -4.19 -8.65
C LEU A 269 -5.87 -3.86 -7.63
N LEU A 270 -6.18 -4.02 -6.34
CA LEU A 270 -5.22 -3.72 -5.28
C LEU A 270 -4.01 -4.65 -5.32
N SER A 271 -4.18 -5.92 -5.75
CA SER A 271 -3.06 -6.85 -5.95
C SER A 271 -2.11 -6.47 -7.10
N THR A 272 -2.58 -5.64 -8.04
CA THR A 272 -1.78 -5.17 -9.19
C THR A 272 -0.91 -3.95 -8.84
N VAL A 273 -1.21 -3.27 -7.73
CA VAL A 273 -0.48 -2.08 -7.30
C VAL A 273 0.94 -2.43 -6.86
N LEU A 274 1.92 -1.71 -7.41
CA LEU A 274 3.33 -1.86 -7.08
C LEU A 274 3.73 -0.89 -5.97
N TYR A 275 4.55 -1.36 -5.04
CA TYR A 275 5.02 -0.58 -3.91
C TYR A 275 6.47 -0.12 -4.15
N HIS A 276 6.69 1.19 -4.17
CA HIS A 276 8.03 1.75 -4.17
C HIS A 276 8.58 1.78 -2.74
N ALA A 277 9.84 1.42 -2.54
CA ALA A 277 10.46 1.30 -1.21
C ALA A 277 10.41 2.61 -0.39
N GLY A 278 10.30 3.75 -1.05
CA GLY A 278 10.18 5.05 -0.39
C GLY A 278 8.75 5.48 -0.02
N GLY A 279 7.71 4.69 -0.31
CA GLY A 279 6.34 4.97 0.11
C GLY A 279 5.29 5.20 -0.99
N PRO A 280 5.62 5.77 -2.17
CA PRO A 280 4.67 5.87 -3.26
C PRO A 280 4.24 4.49 -3.76
N MET A 281 3.03 4.40 -4.29
CA MET A 281 2.57 3.24 -5.03
C MET A 281 2.33 3.61 -6.49
N ILE A 282 2.46 2.63 -7.39
CA ILE A 282 2.28 2.82 -8.83
C ILE A 282 1.39 1.71 -9.38
N LEU A 283 0.36 2.09 -10.13
CA LEU A 283 -0.50 1.21 -10.90
C LEU A 283 -0.27 1.48 -12.39
N PRO A 284 0.43 0.58 -13.11
CA PRO A 284 0.58 0.68 -14.56
C PRO A 284 -0.75 0.50 -15.28
N GLY A 285 -1.04 1.34 -16.27
CA GLY A 285 -2.22 1.22 -17.12
C GLY A 285 -2.15 0.00 -18.04
N ALA A 286 -1.04 -0.12 -18.78
CA ALA A 286 -0.77 -1.21 -19.71
C ALA A 286 0.73 -1.58 -19.66
N LEU A 287 1.08 -2.83 -19.97
CA LEU A 287 2.50 -3.23 -20.06
C LEU A 287 2.99 -3.32 -21.50
N ARG A 288 2.05 -3.42 -22.45
CA ARG A 288 2.34 -3.47 -23.87
C ARG A 288 1.42 -2.50 -24.62
N PRO A 289 1.88 -1.87 -25.71
CA PRO A 289 1.08 -0.94 -26.49
C PRO A 289 -0.27 -1.50 -26.92
N GLU A 290 -0.34 -2.77 -27.34
CA GLU A 290 -1.59 -3.40 -27.77
C GLU A 290 -2.62 -3.61 -26.65
N GLU A 291 -2.22 -3.47 -25.38
CA GLU A 291 -3.13 -3.56 -24.23
C GLU A 291 -3.79 -2.21 -23.90
N SER A 292 -3.36 -1.09 -24.48
CA SER A 292 -3.91 0.24 -24.15
C SER A 292 -5.40 0.36 -24.45
N ASP A 293 -5.86 -0.30 -25.51
CA ASP A 293 -7.26 -0.24 -25.96
C ASP A 293 -8.22 -0.97 -24.98
N GLU A 294 -7.70 -1.87 -24.14
CA GLU A 294 -8.47 -2.52 -23.07
C GLU A 294 -8.75 -1.56 -21.90
N VAL A 295 -7.99 -0.46 -21.79
CA VAL A 295 -8.14 0.56 -20.74
C VAL A 295 -9.20 1.57 -21.15
N THR A 296 -10.45 1.12 -21.09
CA THR A 296 -11.61 1.94 -21.42
C THR A 296 -11.96 2.94 -20.32
N ALA A 297 -12.74 3.97 -20.67
CA ALA A 297 -13.31 4.92 -19.71
C ALA A 297 -14.06 4.22 -18.55
N GLU A 298 -14.83 3.16 -18.84
CA GLU A 298 -15.54 2.38 -17.84
C GLU A 298 -14.59 1.70 -16.86
N LEU A 299 -13.51 1.09 -17.36
CA LEU A 299 -12.51 0.45 -16.53
C LEU A 299 -11.79 1.46 -15.63
N ILE A 300 -11.47 2.65 -16.17
CA ILE A 300 -10.86 3.75 -15.41
C ILE A 300 -11.79 4.21 -14.29
N VAL A 301 -13.06 4.50 -14.58
CA VAL A 301 -14.06 4.93 -13.58
C VAL A 301 -14.17 3.88 -12.46
N ARG A 302 -14.24 2.61 -12.84
CA ARG A 302 -14.33 1.48 -11.92
C ARG A 302 -13.07 1.36 -11.05
N ALA A 303 -11.89 1.49 -11.63
CA ALA A 303 -10.63 1.51 -10.90
C ALA A 303 -10.56 2.68 -9.92
N VAL A 304 -10.73 3.92 -10.41
CA VAL A 304 -10.68 5.13 -9.57
C VAL A 304 -11.70 5.07 -8.43
N THR A 305 -12.89 4.50 -8.64
CA THR A 305 -13.88 4.30 -7.56
C THR A 305 -13.35 3.45 -6.40
N VAL A 306 -12.56 2.42 -6.68
CA VAL A 306 -11.89 1.61 -5.66
C VAL A 306 -10.73 2.40 -5.05
N LEU A 307 -9.85 2.96 -5.88
CA LEU A 307 -8.65 3.67 -5.44
C LEU A 307 -8.99 4.86 -4.52
N ARG A 308 -10.12 5.53 -4.76
CA ARG A 308 -10.59 6.66 -3.94
C ARG A 308 -10.98 6.29 -2.52
N LYS A 309 -11.26 5.01 -2.25
CA LYS A 309 -11.57 4.49 -0.90
C LYS A 309 -10.30 4.09 -0.14
N THR A 310 -9.26 3.71 -0.86
CA THR A 310 -8.02 3.15 -0.28
C THR A 310 -6.95 4.20 -0.06
N PHE A 311 -6.84 5.18 -0.95
CA PHE A 311 -5.75 6.17 -0.95
C PHE A 311 -6.23 7.54 -0.49
N ARG A 312 -5.31 8.37 -0.01
CA ARG A 312 -5.57 9.79 0.28
C ARG A 312 -5.45 10.64 -0.98
N TYR A 313 -4.45 10.33 -1.82
CA TYR A 313 -4.19 10.99 -3.09
C TYR A 313 -4.03 9.95 -4.20
N VAL A 314 -4.74 10.18 -5.32
CA VAL A 314 -4.59 9.41 -6.55
C VAL A 314 -4.13 10.39 -7.62
N VAL A 315 -2.85 10.35 -7.99
CA VAL A 315 -2.32 11.11 -9.11
C VAL A 315 -2.47 10.25 -10.36
N VAL A 316 -3.00 10.81 -11.45
CA VAL A 316 -3.18 10.12 -12.72
C VAL A 316 -2.28 10.79 -13.75
N ASP A 317 -1.32 10.07 -14.33
CA ASP A 317 -0.53 10.55 -15.47
C ASP A 317 -1.31 10.31 -16.75
N LEU A 318 -1.76 11.39 -17.40
CA LEU A 318 -2.65 11.36 -18.58
C LEU A 318 -1.89 11.43 -19.91
N GLY A 319 -0.58 11.63 -19.87
CA GLY A 319 0.20 11.78 -21.08
C GLY A 319 -0.16 13.01 -21.91
N ILE A 320 -0.19 12.82 -23.23
CA ILE A 320 -0.32 13.91 -24.23
C ILE A 320 -1.71 13.99 -24.88
N ALA A 321 -2.44 12.88 -24.96
CA ALA A 321 -3.66 12.75 -25.75
C ALA A 321 -4.91 13.21 -24.97
N ILE A 322 -5.90 13.72 -25.69
CA ILE A 322 -7.26 13.97 -25.17
C ILE A 322 -8.19 13.04 -25.94
N ASP A 323 -8.39 11.85 -25.40
CA ASP A 323 -9.33 10.85 -25.87
C ASP A 323 -10.43 10.62 -24.83
N ASP A 324 -11.33 9.66 -25.09
CA ASP A 324 -12.45 9.34 -24.19
C ASP A 324 -11.97 8.89 -22.80
N ALA A 325 -10.83 8.22 -22.71
CA ALA A 325 -10.22 7.78 -21.46
C ALA A 325 -9.73 8.98 -20.63
N THR A 326 -9.00 9.90 -21.25
CA THR A 326 -8.53 11.14 -20.61
C THR A 326 -9.70 12.04 -20.19
N LEU A 327 -10.74 12.16 -21.02
CA LEU A 327 -11.95 12.92 -20.67
C LEU A 327 -12.67 12.32 -19.46
N ALA A 328 -12.81 10.99 -19.40
CA ALA A 328 -13.38 10.31 -18.24
C ALA A 328 -12.57 10.56 -16.96
N VAL A 329 -11.24 10.65 -17.04
CA VAL A 329 -10.44 11.04 -15.88
C VAL A 329 -10.70 12.49 -15.49
N PHE A 330 -10.78 13.43 -16.44
CA PHE A 330 -11.06 14.84 -16.09
C PHE A 330 -12.35 15.00 -15.28
N ASP A 331 -13.41 14.25 -15.62
CA ASP A 331 -14.67 14.24 -14.85
C ASP A 331 -14.52 13.73 -13.41
N LEU A 332 -13.51 12.88 -13.15
CA LEU A 332 -13.21 12.32 -11.83
C LEU A 332 -12.23 13.18 -11.02
N THR A 333 -11.50 14.08 -11.67
CA THR A 333 -10.45 14.89 -11.02
C THR A 333 -11.00 16.03 -10.19
N GLN A 334 -10.41 16.24 -9.01
CA GLN A 334 -10.65 17.43 -8.17
C GLN A 334 -9.59 18.50 -8.41
N HIS A 335 -8.50 18.16 -9.09
CA HIS A 335 -7.44 19.09 -9.46
C HIS A 335 -6.74 18.64 -10.74
N VAL A 336 -6.38 19.58 -11.61
CA VAL A 336 -5.61 19.32 -12.83
C VAL A 336 -4.29 20.06 -12.75
N VAL A 337 -3.20 19.34 -12.99
CA VAL A 337 -1.85 19.90 -13.11
C VAL A 337 -1.46 19.84 -14.59
N LEU A 338 -1.34 21.01 -15.22
CA LEU A 338 -0.94 21.14 -16.61
C LEU A 338 0.56 21.44 -16.68
N VAL A 339 1.34 20.55 -17.31
CA VAL A 339 2.79 20.70 -17.45
C VAL A 339 3.13 21.19 -18.86
N ALA A 340 3.93 22.25 -18.96
CA ALA A 340 4.42 22.79 -20.22
C ALA A 340 5.92 23.10 -20.16
N ALA A 341 6.63 22.91 -21.26
CA ALA A 341 7.98 23.43 -21.43
C ALA A 341 7.97 24.87 -21.98
N PRO A 342 9.00 25.68 -21.72
CA PRO A 342 9.14 27.06 -22.22
C PRO A 342 9.57 27.10 -23.69
N GLU A 343 8.80 26.42 -24.54
CA GLU A 343 8.98 26.30 -25.98
C GLU A 343 7.71 26.75 -26.69
N LEU A 344 7.83 27.40 -27.85
CA LEU A 344 6.68 28.01 -28.53
C LEU A 344 5.54 26.99 -28.80
N SER A 345 5.88 25.79 -29.26
CA SER A 345 4.91 24.74 -29.55
C SER A 345 4.27 24.17 -28.28
N ALA A 346 5.05 23.89 -27.24
CA ALA A 346 4.56 23.39 -25.96
C ALA A 346 3.63 24.41 -25.27
N VAL A 347 4.00 25.70 -25.29
CA VAL A 347 3.18 26.79 -24.73
C VAL A 347 1.87 26.94 -25.51
N LYS A 348 1.92 26.82 -26.85
CA LYS A 348 0.71 26.85 -27.68
C LYS A 348 -0.21 25.67 -27.36
N SER A 349 0.31 24.45 -27.29
CA SER A 349 -0.44 23.26 -26.90
C SER A 349 -1.03 23.38 -25.49
N ALA A 350 -0.29 23.95 -24.54
CA ALA A 350 -0.79 24.25 -23.20
C ALA A 350 -1.92 25.29 -23.23
N ALA A 351 -1.81 26.36 -24.03
CA ALA A 351 -2.89 27.33 -24.19
C ALA A 351 -4.18 26.69 -24.72
N ASP A 352 -4.06 25.80 -25.70
CA ASP A 352 -5.20 25.07 -26.27
C ASP A 352 -5.82 24.09 -25.26
N ALA A 353 -4.98 23.38 -24.50
CA ALA A 353 -5.43 22.50 -23.40
C ALA A 353 -6.22 23.28 -22.33
N LEU A 354 -5.75 24.46 -21.93
CA LEU A 354 -6.46 25.33 -20.99
C LEU A 354 -7.82 25.77 -21.53
N GLU A 355 -7.92 26.06 -22.82
CA GLU A 355 -9.20 26.42 -23.45
C GLU A 355 -10.18 25.24 -23.44
N ILE A 356 -9.69 24.02 -23.71
CA ILE A 356 -10.50 22.79 -23.63
C ILE A 356 -10.99 22.55 -22.20
N LEU A 357 -10.09 22.60 -21.21
CA LEU A 357 -10.44 22.40 -19.79
C LEU A 357 -11.48 23.43 -19.30
N ARG A 358 -11.36 24.70 -19.74
CA ARG A 358 -12.38 25.73 -19.46
C ARG A 358 -13.73 25.41 -20.10
N LYS A 359 -13.75 24.91 -21.35
CA LYS A 359 -14.99 24.49 -22.03
C LYS A 359 -15.64 23.27 -21.36
N LEU A 360 -14.83 22.39 -20.78
CA LEU A 360 -15.28 21.26 -19.95
C LEU A 360 -15.72 21.70 -18.54
N GLY A 361 -15.63 22.99 -18.21
CA GLY A 361 -16.10 23.53 -16.94
C GLY A 361 -15.13 23.33 -15.77
N THR A 362 -13.85 23.05 -16.04
CA THR A 362 -12.82 22.99 -14.99
C THR A 362 -12.59 24.39 -14.41
N PRO A 363 -12.87 24.61 -13.11
CA PRO A 363 -12.63 25.90 -12.46
C PRO A 363 -11.14 26.28 -12.42
N ASP A 364 -10.84 27.58 -12.53
CA ASP A 364 -9.45 28.07 -12.50
C ASP A 364 -8.74 27.76 -11.16
N ASP A 365 -9.45 27.70 -10.03
CA ASP A 365 -8.89 27.36 -8.71
C ASP A 365 -8.54 25.86 -8.55
N ARG A 366 -8.98 25.02 -9.50
CA ARG A 366 -8.64 23.60 -9.58
C ARG A 366 -7.52 23.31 -10.56
N LEU A 367 -6.86 24.34 -11.10
CA LEU A 367 -5.96 24.22 -12.23
C LEU A 367 -4.60 24.83 -11.92
N THR A 368 -3.59 23.98 -11.79
CA THR A 368 -2.20 24.41 -11.57
C THR A 368 -1.39 24.28 -12.86
N VAL A 369 -0.73 25.35 -13.31
CA VAL A 369 0.20 25.33 -14.44
C VAL A 369 1.64 25.27 -13.96
N VAL A 370 2.35 24.28 -14.48
CA VAL A 370 3.77 24.03 -14.24
C VAL A 370 4.55 24.38 -15.49
N LEU A 371 5.48 25.33 -15.36
CA LEU A 371 6.48 25.61 -16.39
C LEU A 371 7.76 24.83 -16.06
N ASN A 372 8.05 23.78 -16.83
CA ASN A 372 9.21 22.92 -16.62
C ASN A 372 10.37 23.30 -17.54
N ASN A 373 11.43 23.91 -17.00
CA ASN A 373 12.60 24.32 -17.77
C ASN A 373 13.50 23.11 -18.09
N ARG A 374 13.37 22.56 -19.30
CA ARG A 374 14.17 21.42 -19.78
C ARG A 374 15.56 21.82 -20.30
N THR A 375 15.84 23.11 -20.43
CA THR A 375 17.13 23.64 -20.90
C THR A 375 17.56 24.83 -20.04
N PRO A 376 18.87 25.14 -19.94
CA PRO A 376 19.35 26.26 -19.13
C PRO A 376 18.97 27.63 -19.71
N LYS A 377 18.60 27.68 -21.00
CA LYS A 377 18.18 28.90 -21.70
C LYS A 377 16.83 28.63 -22.37
N PRO A 378 15.70 28.98 -21.73
CA PRO A 378 14.39 28.77 -22.31
C PRO A 378 14.20 29.59 -23.58
N ALA A 379 13.51 29.03 -24.57
CA ALA A 379 13.21 29.72 -25.83
C ALA A 379 12.14 30.81 -25.64
N VAL A 380 11.22 30.61 -24.69
CA VAL A 380 10.16 31.54 -24.33
C VAL A 380 10.26 31.85 -22.84
N LEU A 381 10.43 33.12 -22.49
CA LEU A 381 10.49 33.56 -21.09
C LEU A 381 9.11 33.51 -20.44
N ARG A 382 9.05 33.26 -19.11
CA ARG A 382 7.81 33.18 -18.34
C ARG A 382 6.80 34.30 -18.61
N PRO A 383 7.15 35.61 -18.68
CA PRO A 383 6.17 36.65 -18.99
C PRO A 383 5.56 36.55 -20.39
N ALA A 384 6.25 35.94 -21.35
CA ALA A 384 5.70 35.64 -22.67
C ALA A 384 4.80 34.39 -22.62
N VAL A 385 5.20 33.37 -21.86
CA VAL A 385 4.37 32.18 -21.58
C VAL A 385 3.03 32.59 -20.97
N GLU A 386 3.05 33.35 -19.88
CA GLU A 386 1.83 33.78 -19.16
C GLU A 386 0.87 34.59 -20.04
N ARG A 387 1.41 35.48 -20.90
CA ARG A 387 0.62 36.21 -21.90
C ARG A 387 -0.06 35.28 -22.90
N MET A 388 0.66 34.25 -23.38
CA MET A 388 0.11 33.27 -24.33
C MET A 388 -0.96 32.38 -23.68
N LEU A 389 -0.72 31.93 -22.45
CA LEU A 389 -1.67 31.12 -21.68
C LEU A 389 -2.88 31.94 -21.20
N LYS A 390 -2.77 33.29 -21.19
CA LYS A 390 -3.73 34.22 -20.61
C LYS A 390 -3.99 33.92 -19.12
N ARG A 391 -2.94 33.52 -18.41
CA ARG A 391 -2.94 33.21 -16.97
C ARG A 391 -1.52 33.19 -16.43
N ALA A 392 -1.38 33.29 -15.11
CA ALA A 392 -0.10 33.11 -14.45
C ALA A 392 0.36 31.64 -14.51
N VAL A 393 1.68 31.45 -14.45
CA VAL A 393 2.31 30.17 -14.11
C VAL A 393 2.35 30.07 -12.60
N ASP A 394 1.86 28.96 -12.05
CA ASP A 394 1.79 28.77 -10.60
C ASP A 394 3.11 28.22 -10.05
N VAL A 395 3.71 27.25 -10.75
CA VAL A 395 4.99 26.65 -10.38
C VAL A 395 5.97 26.70 -11.56
N GLU A 396 7.18 27.18 -11.31
CA GLU A 396 8.26 27.18 -12.28
C GLU A 396 9.39 26.28 -11.79
N ILE A 397 9.60 25.17 -12.49
CA ILE A 397 10.70 24.25 -12.20
C ILE A 397 11.91 24.70 -13.02
N ALA A 398 12.99 25.07 -12.33
CA ALA A 398 14.23 25.47 -12.98
C ALA A 398 14.97 24.28 -13.60
N PHE A 399 15.92 24.57 -14.50
CA PHE A 399 16.71 23.54 -15.17
C PHE A 399 17.60 22.78 -14.18
N ASP A 400 17.40 21.46 -14.10
CA ASP A 400 18.05 20.60 -13.10
C ASP A 400 19.24 19.80 -13.66
N GLY A 401 19.81 20.26 -14.78
CA GLY A 401 20.93 19.57 -15.43
C GLY A 401 20.55 18.14 -15.87
N PRO A 402 21.48 17.18 -15.78
CA PRO A 402 21.24 15.80 -16.17
C PRO A 402 20.51 14.97 -15.10
N LYS A 403 20.20 15.54 -13.92
CA LYS A 403 19.66 14.78 -12.79
C LYS A 403 18.37 14.03 -13.10
N PRO A 404 17.37 14.60 -13.81
CA PRO A 404 16.14 13.88 -14.09
C PRO A 404 16.38 12.64 -14.96
N ASP A 405 17.26 12.74 -15.94
CA ASP A 405 17.60 11.62 -16.82
C ASP A 405 18.44 10.57 -16.09
N GLN A 406 19.36 10.99 -15.20
CA GLN A 406 20.12 10.07 -14.33
C GLN A 406 19.21 9.35 -13.32
N ALA A 407 18.22 10.06 -12.77
CA ALA A 407 17.24 9.49 -11.86
C ALA A 407 16.39 8.42 -12.56
N ALA A 408 15.92 8.70 -13.77
CA ALA A 408 15.24 7.74 -14.63
C ALA A 408 16.08 6.47 -14.90
N LEU A 409 17.37 6.64 -15.20
CA LEU A 409 18.29 5.51 -15.44
C LEU A 409 18.53 4.64 -14.20
N THR A 410 18.46 5.24 -13.01
CA THR A 410 18.73 4.56 -11.72
C THR A 410 17.46 4.13 -11.00
N GLY A 411 16.28 4.42 -11.57
CA GLY A 411 15.00 4.12 -10.93
C GLY A 411 14.71 4.96 -9.68
N THR A 412 15.28 6.17 -9.59
CA THR A 412 15.19 7.00 -8.38
C THR A 412 14.15 8.11 -8.53
N ILE A 413 13.33 8.34 -7.50
CA ILE A 413 12.43 9.50 -7.42
C ILE A 413 13.17 10.66 -6.74
N LEU A 414 13.46 11.74 -7.47
CA LEU A 414 14.31 12.85 -7.02
C LEU A 414 13.78 13.55 -5.77
N SER A 415 12.48 13.82 -5.69
CA SER A 415 11.86 14.50 -4.53
C SER A 415 12.10 13.76 -3.21
N MET A 416 12.45 12.48 -3.28
CA MET A 416 12.75 11.63 -2.15
C MET A 416 14.24 11.46 -1.88
N ALA A 417 15.07 11.60 -2.92
CA ALA A 417 16.49 11.30 -2.88
C ALA A 417 17.40 12.53 -2.84
N ASP A 418 17.01 13.65 -3.48
CA ASP A 418 17.81 14.87 -3.58
C ASP A 418 16.97 16.13 -3.33
N PRO A 419 16.85 16.61 -2.08
CA PRO A 419 16.14 17.85 -1.76
C PRO A 419 16.71 19.11 -2.45
N ARG A 420 17.92 19.05 -3.01
CA ARG A 420 18.55 20.19 -3.71
C ARG A 420 18.21 20.22 -5.20
N SER A 421 17.61 19.17 -5.74
CA SER A 421 17.15 19.14 -7.13
C SER A 421 16.01 20.16 -7.35
N GLU A 422 16.04 20.84 -8.49
CA GLU A 422 14.98 21.78 -8.86
C GLU A 422 13.65 21.06 -9.10
N ILE A 423 13.68 19.84 -9.66
CA ILE A 423 12.49 18.97 -9.76
C ILE A 423 11.91 18.69 -8.38
N SER A 424 12.78 18.43 -7.40
CA SER A 424 12.34 18.17 -6.02
C SER A 424 11.66 19.39 -5.42
N ARG A 425 12.24 20.58 -5.56
CA ARG A 425 11.62 21.82 -5.07
C ARG A 425 10.27 22.08 -5.72
N GLY A 426 10.19 21.98 -7.04
CA GLY A 426 8.94 22.14 -7.78
C GLY A 426 7.86 21.13 -7.37
N ALA A 427 8.25 19.87 -7.14
CA ALA A 427 7.32 18.84 -6.66
C ALA A 427 6.80 19.12 -5.25
N HIS A 428 7.63 19.64 -4.34
CA HIS A 428 7.20 20.04 -3.00
C HIS A 428 6.28 21.26 -3.04
N GLU A 429 6.56 22.23 -3.91
CA GLU A 429 5.69 23.39 -4.13
C GLU A 429 4.30 22.95 -4.64
N LEU A 430 4.28 22.04 -5.62
CA LEU A 430 3.04 21.43 -6.12
C LEU A 430 2.28 20.65 -5.04
N ALA A 431 2.98 19.84 -4.25
CA ALA A 431 2.39 19.13 -3.13
C ALA A 431 1.80 20.10 -2.09
N GLY A 432 2.47 21.24 -1.85
CA GLY A 432 1.97 22.34 -1.03
C GLY A 432 0.65 22.88 -1.54
N ILE A 433 0.58 23.27 -2.83
CA ILE A 433 -0.66 23.77 -3.46
C ILE A 433 -1.81 22.75 -3.33
N ILE A 434 -1.53 21.47 -3.62
CA ILE A 434 -2.55 20.40 -3.55
C ILE A 434 -3.03 20.19 -2.11
N THR A 435 -2.12 20.16 -1.14
CA THR A 435 -2.46 19.98 0.28
C THR A 435 -3.15 21.21 0.88
N ASP A 436 -2.81 22.42 0.46
CA ASP A 436 -3.50 23.63 0.88
C ASP A 436 -4.93 23.70 0.35
N THR A 437 -5.11 23.31 -0.91
CA THR A 437 -6.42 23.34 -1.59
C THR A 437 -7.34 22.23 -1.10
N HIS A 438 -6.81 21.01 -0.92
CA HIS A 438 -7.62 19.81 -0.68
C HIS A 438 -7.42 19.17 0.70
N GLY A 439 -6.42 19.61 1.47
CA GLY A 439 -6.06 19.03 2.77
C GLY A 439 -6.81 19.62 3.96
N LYS A 440 -7.27 20.88 3.89
CA LYS A 440 -7.85 21.61 5.04
C LYS A 440 -9.21 21.09 5.53
N ASN A 441 -10.02 20.48 4.65
CA ASN A 441 -11.29 19.88 5.05
C ASN A 441 -11.17 18.49 5.70
N ARG A 442 -9.96 17.89 5.71
CA ARG A 442 -9.73 16.49 6.12
C ARG A 442 -9.05 16.36 7.48
N SER A 443 -9.28 17.32 8.38
CA SER A 443 -8.93 17.11 9.79
C SER A 443 -9.90 16.07 10.34
N PRO A 444 -9.45 15.02 11.07
CA PRO A 444 -10.39 14.19 11.79
C PRO A 444 -11.13 15.13 12.74
N ARG A 445 -12.44 15.30 12.54
CA ARG A 445 -13.29 15.82 13.61
C ARG A 445 -13.20 14.77 14.72
N LEU A 446 -12.20 14.90 15.58
CA LEU A 446 -12.33 14.52 16.97
C LEU A 446 -13.54 15.31 17.43
N ASN A 447 -14.70 14.66 17.40
CA ASN A 447 -15.88 15.16 18.07
C ASN A 447 -15.38 15.57 19.46
N SER A 448 -15.43 16.87 19.73
CA SER A 448 -15.29 17.39 21.06
C SER A 448 -16.39 16.72 21.87
N VAL A 449 -16.03 15.66 22.58
CA VAL A 449 -16.78 15.22 23.74
C VAL A 449 -16.67 16.42 24.66
N ALA A 450 -17.75 17.21 24.68
CA ALA A 450 -17.88 18.36 25.54
C ALA A 450 -17.44 17.96 26.94
N ALA A 451 -16.43 18.64 27.47
CA ALA A 451 -16.12 18.58 28.87
C ALA A 451 -17.41 18.94 29.63
N PRO A 452 -17.85 18.13 30.61
CA PRO A 452 -19.01 18.50 31.40
C PRO A 452 -18.68 19.80 32.12
N VAL A 453 -19.47 20.82 31.81
CA VAL A 453 -19.56 22.08 32.55
C VAL A 453 -19.84 21.69 34.00
N THR A 454 -18.91 22.00 34.90
CA THR A 454 -19.14 21.92 36.33
C THR A 454 -19.93 23.16 36.72
N GLU A 455 -21.26 23.06 36.67
CA GLU A 455 -22.11 23.99 37.41
C GLU A 455 -21.94 23.72 38.90
N GLY A 456 -21.67 24.80 39.64
CA GLY A 456 -21.37 24.77 41.05
C GLY A 456 -22.58 24.42 41.91
N CYS A 457 -22.29 23.70 43.00
CA CYS A 457 -22.90 23.89 44.31
C CYS A 457 -21.91 23.43 45.37
#